data_AF-A0A930HVZ3-F1
#
_entry.id   AF-A0A930HVZ3-F1
#
_cell.length_a   1.000
_cell.length_b   1.000
_cell.length_c   1.000
_cell.angle_alpha   90.00
_cell.angle_beta   90.00
_cell.angle_gamma   90.00
#
_symmetry.space_group_name_H-M   'P 1'
#
loop_
_entity.id
_entity.type
_entity.pdbx_description
1 polymer ?
#
loop_
_entity_poly.entity_id
_entity_poly.type
_entity_poly.pdbx_seq_one_letter_code
_entity_poly.pdbx_strand_id
1 'polypeptide(L)'
;MCIKQWAVALLFGSLVLGTTSCAKEEPQEPLPCVFPDILAGVWNLSDVAVSPETITVDGTEYKVADHIFKASIFNGLTVAPSKLKIVGETTGEKATLISVIDDVEKTFEVALKDGKLSVHNFPFGSVARKDGQLKLEIDVTNDLLKKMPATHFGNSEAGIILKALADQNLDLKITATGTK
;
A
#
# COMPACT_ATOMS: atom_id res chain seq x y z
N MET A 1 -5.01 -2.83 24.84
CA MET A 1 -6.43 -2.43 24.68
C MET A 1 -6.43 -0.95 24.37
N CYS A 2 -6.58 -0.56 23.10
CA CYS A 2 -6.50 0.85 22.68
C CYS A 2 -7.77 1.58 23.12
N ILE A 3 -7.63 2.55 24.01
CA ILE A 3 -8.74 3.33 24.53
C ILE A 3 -9.17 4.32 23.45
N LYS A 4 -10.40 4.16 22.95
CA LYS A 4 -11.08 5.15 22.11
C LYS A 4 -11.23 6.44 22.91
N GLN A 5 -10.63 7.55 22.47
CA GLN A 5 -11.03 8.86 22.96
C GLN A 5 -12.40 9.23 22.36
N TRP A 6 -13.45 9.04 23.15
CA TRP A 6 -14.68 9.82 23.04
C TRP A 6 -14.87 10.56 24.38
N ALA A 7 -14.58 11.86 24.35
CA ALA A 7 -15.05 12.91 25.28
C ALA A 7 -14.74 12.79 26.78
N VAL A 8 -15.01 13.92 27.46
CA VAL A 8 -15.09 14.14 28.93
C VAL A 8 -13.73 14.50 29.55
N ALA A 9 -13.47 15.65 30.19
CA ALA A 9 -14.31 16.68 30.79
C ALA A 9 -13.59 18.05 30.81
N LEU A 10 -14.29 19.13 30.47
CA LEU A 10 -14.00 20.46 31.01
C LEU A 10 -14.90 20.66 32.23
N LEU A 11 -14.45 20.20 33.40
CA LEU A 11 -15.13 20.46 34.66
C LEU A 11 -14.10 20.44 35.79
N PHE A 12 -13.37 21.53 36.00
CA PHE A 12 -12.73 21.80 37.30
C PHE A 12 -12.57 23.31 37.51
N GLY A 13 -13.60 23.90 38.10
CA GLY A 13 -13.51 25.16 38.82
C GLY A 13 -13.86 24.92 40.27
N SER A 14 -12.92 24.43 41.08
CA SER A 14 -12.84 24.70 42.53
C SER A 14 -11.61 24.03 43.14
N LEU A 15 -10.72 24.87 43.68
CA LEU A 15 -9.62 24.54 44.58
C LEU A 15 -10.07 23.66 45.76
N VAL A 16 -9.26 22.66 46.11
CA VAL A 16 -9.01 22.28 47.52
C VAL A 16 -7.53 21.91 47.69
N LEU A 17 -6.85 22.60 48.61
CA LEU A 17 -5.50 22.31 49.11
C LEU A 17 -5.57 21.12 50.09
N GLY A 18 -4.69 20.12 49.93
CA GLY A 18 -4.56 19.01 50.87
C GLY A 18 -3.36 18.12 50.55
N THR A 19 -2.45 17.99 51.52
CA THR A 19 -1.17 17.28 51.47
C THR A 19 -1.33 15.75 51.53
N THR A 20 -0.71 14.99 50.63
CA THR A 20 -0.07 13.68 50.91
C THR A 20 0.84 13.27 49.74
N SER A 21 2.03 12.78 50.08
CA SER A 21 2.94 12.00 49.26
C SER A 21 2.23 10.99 48.34
N CYS A 22 2.52 11.04 47.05
CA CYS A 22 2.58 9.88 46.16
C CYS A 22 3.47 10.27 44.99
N ALA A 23 4.52 9.48 44.74
CA ALA A 23 5.35 9.60 43.56
C ALA A 23 4.45 9.69 42.33
N LYS A 24 4.40 10.86 41.70
CA LYS A 24 3.82 11.00 40.37
C LYS A 24 4.89 10.53 39.42
N GLU A 25 4.88 9.22 39.12
CA GLU A 25 5.15 8.82 37.76
C GLU A 25 4.27 9.71 36.88
N GLU A 26 4.90 10.57 36.09
CA GLU A 26 4.20 11.29 35.05
C GLU A 26 3.43 10.26 34.23
N PRO A 27 2.13 10.50 33.94
CA PRO A 27 1.44 9.68 32.97
C PRO A 27 2.24 9.77 31.68
N GLN A 28 2.93 8.69 31.32
CA GLN A 28 3.53 8.59 29.99
C GLN A 28 2.39 8.87 29.02
N GLU A 29 2.52 9.95 28.25
CA GLU A 29 1.60 10.24 27.16
C GLU A 29 1.44 8.95 26.34
N PRO A 30 0.21 8.56 25.96
CA PRO A 30 0.04 7.41 25.10
C PRO A 30 0.88 7.67 23.85
N LEU A 31 1.85 6.79 23.60
CA LEU A 31 2.67 6.85 22.40
C LEU A 31 1.73 7.00 21.19
N PRO A 32 1.94 8.00 20.32
CA PRO A 32 1.13 8.14 19.11
C PRO A 32 1.22 6.82 18.35
N CYS A 33 0.08 6.25 17.97
CA CYS A 33 0.04 5.01 17.21
C CYS A 33 0.91 5.18 15.96
N VAL A 34 2.07 4.52 15.95
CA VAL A 34 3.04 4.65 14.88
C VAL A 34 2.43 3.98 13.66
N PHE A 35 2.34 4.73 12.58
CA PHE A 35 2.05 4.16 11.27
C PHE A 35 3.16 3.13 11.01
N PRO A 36 2.88 1.84 10.69
CA PRO A 36 1.69 1.27 10.06
C PRO A 36 0.70 0.49 10.96
N ASP A 37 0.81 0.52 12.29
CA ASP A 37 0.02 -0.35 13.18
C ASP A 37 -1.51 -0.15 13.05
N ILE A 38 -1.96 1.07 12.72
CA ILE A 38 -3.37 1.37 12.44
C ILE A 38 -3.89 0.63 11.19
N LEU A 39 -2.99 0.32 10.25
CA LEU A 39 -3.28 -0.38 9.01
C LEU A 39 -3.02 -1.89 9.10
N ALA A 40 -2.48 -2.39 10.21
CA ALA A 40 -2.18 -3.81 10.36
C ALA A 40 -3.43 -4.69 10.16
N GLY A 41 -3.21 -5.86 9.52
CA GLY A 41 -4.25 -6.84 9.19
C GLY A 41 -4.37 -7.10 7.68
N VAL A 42 -5.43 -7.83 7.31
CA VAL A 42 -5.77 -8.12 5.92
C VAL A 42 -6.89 -7.18 5.48
N TRP A 43 -6.73 -6.62 4.29
CA TRP A 43 -7.72 -5.76 3.63
C TRP A 43 -8.14 -6.41 2.32
N ASN A 44 -9.45 -6.51 2.10
CA ASN A 44 -10.02 -6.90 0.82
C ASN A 44 -10.02 -5.67 -0.09
N LEU A 45 -9.33 -5.76 -1.22
CA LEU A 45 -9.20 -4.69 -2.19
C LEU A 45 -10.38 -4.71 -3.17
N SER A 46 -10.91 -3.53 -3.45
CA SER A 46 -11.95 -3.25 -4.43
C SER A 46 -11.55 -2.07 -5.31
N ASP A 47 -12.34 -1.85 -6.37
CA ASP A 47 -12.26 -0.65 -7.20
C ASP A 47 -10.84 -0.43 -7.78
N VAL A 48 -10.21 -1.52 -8.21
CA VAL A 48 -8.89 -1.48 -8.83
C VAL A 48 -8.99 -0.73 -10.16
N ALA A 49 -8.39 0.45 -10.21
CA ALA A 49 -8.27 1.25 -11.42
C ALA A 49 -6.82 1.25 -11.88
N VAL A 50 -6.61 1.10 -13.19
CA VAL A 50 -5.29 1.08 -13.83
C VAL A 50 -5.25 2.14 -14.91
N SER A 51 -4.22 2.97 -14.91
CA SER A 51 -3.97 4.01 -15.90
C SER A 51 -2.56 3.88 -16.48
N PRO A 52 -2.38 3.99 -17.81
CA PRO A 52 -3.45 4.14 -18.81
C PRO A 52 -4.33 2.88 -18.90
N GLU A 53 -5.58 3.05 -19.35
CA GLU A 53 -6.52 1.93 -19.47
C GLU A 53 -6.09 0.97 -20.58
N THR A 54 -5.68 1.53 -21.73
CA THR A 54 -5.17 0.80 -22.88
C THR A 54 -3.82 1.34 -23.34
N ILE A 55 -3.08 0.51 -24.08
CA ILE A 55 -1.89 0.90 -24.81
C ILE A 55 -1.86 0.23 -26.17
N THR A 56 -1.40 0.93 -27.20
CA THR A 56 -1.23 0.36 -28.54
C THR A 56 0.23 0.08 -28.83
N VAL A 57 0.54 -1.14 -29.25
CA VAL A 57 1.88 -1.56 -29.68
C VAL A 57 1.76 -2.25 -31.03
N ASP A 58 2.47 -1.75 -32.04
CA ASP A 58 2.49 -2.30 -33.40
C ASP A 58 1.08 -2.55 -33.99
N GLY A 59 0.15 -1.61 -33.73
CA GLY A 59 -1.24 -1.68 -34.19
C GLY A 59 -2.15 -2.61 -33.37
N THR A 60 -1.63 -3.27 -32.33
CA THR A 60 -2.40 -4.09 -31.39
C THR A 60 -2.72 -3.28 -30.14
N GLU A 61 -4.00 -3.17 -29.79
CA GLU A 61 -4.44 -2.56 -28.53
C GLU A 61 -4.48 -3.59 -27.40
N TYR A 62 -3.88 -3.24 -26.27
CA TYR A 62 -3.85 -4.04 -25.05
C TYR A 62 -4.59 -3.30 -23.94
N LYS A 63 -5.48 -3.98 -23.22
CA LYS A 63 -6.01 -3.49 -21.96
C LYS A 63 -4.99 -3.72 -20.86
N VAL A 64 -4.43 -2.66 -20.29
CA VAL A 64 -3.26 -2.74 -19.41
C VAL A 64 -3.54 -3.62 -18.18
N ALA A 65 -4.73 -3.47 -17.58
CA ALA A 65 -5.15 -4.20 -16.40
C ALA A 65 -5.12 -5.74 -16.55
N ASP A 66 -5.33 -6.26 -17.77
CA ASP A 66 -5.47 -7.71 -18.03
C ASP A 66 -4.11 -8.45 -18.00
N HIS A 67 -3.02 -7.68 -18.11
CA HIS A 67 -1.67 -8.24 -18.25
C HIS A 67 -0.68 -7.66 -17.24
N ILE A 68 -0.82 -6.40 -16.80
CA ILE A 68 0.25 -5.68 -16.10
C ILE A 68 0.70 -6.37 -14.81
N PHE A 69 -0.22 -7.00 -14.07
CA PHE A 69 0.11 -7.72 -12.84
C PHE A 69 0.90 -9.03 -13.05
N LYS A 70 0.96 -9.53 -14.30
CA LYS A 70 1.83 -10.65 -14.69
C LYS A 70 3.29 -10.20 -14.86
N ALA A 71 3.55 -8.89 -14.86
CA ALA A 71 4.90 -8.37 -15.01
C ALA A 71 5.79 -8.74 -13.83
N SER A 72 7.09 -8.83 -14.12
CA SER A 72 8.16 -9.13 -13.16
C SER A 72 8.24 -8.13 -12.00
N ILE A 73 7.96 -6.84 -12.26
CA ILE A 73 7.87 -5.79 -11.23
C ILE A 73 6.83 -6.10 -10.15
N PHE A 74 5.80 -6.88 -10.47
CA PHE A 74 4.78 -7.36 -9.53
C PHE A 74 5.01 -8.82 -9.10
N ASN A 75 6.24 -9.34 -9.21
CA ASN A 75 6.56 -10.75 -8.95
C ASN A 75 5.62 -11.73 -9.70
N GLY A 76 5.08 -11.29 -10.83
CA GLY A 76 4.14 -12.02 -11.65
C GLY A 76 2.86 -12.45 -10.93
N LEU A 77 2.24 -11.60 -10.10
CA LEU A 77 0.97 -11.81 -9.36
C LEU A 77 -0.20 -12.47 -10.13
N THR A 78 -0.14 -12.56 -11.46
CA THR A 78 -1.08 -13.23 -12.39
C THR A 78 -2.36 -12.45 -12.71
N VAL A 79 -3.00 -11.84 -11.71
CA VAL A 79 -4.16 -10.94 -11.86
C VAL A 79 -4.02 -9.74 -10.93
N ALA A 80 -4.98 -8.82 -10.96
CA ALA A 80 -5.04 -7.73 -9.99
C ALA A 80 -5.11 -8.28 -8.56
N PRO A 81 -4.37 -7.70 -7.60
CA PRO A 81 -4.44 -8.14 -6.21
C PRO A 81 -5.83 -7.83 -5.64
N SER A 82 -6.45 -8.85 -5.04
CA SER A 82 -7.75 -8.75 -4.36
C SER A 82 -7.60 -8.59 -2.85
N LYS A 83 -6.39 -8.75 -2.31
CA LYS A 83 -6.11 -8.49 -0.90
C LYS A 83 -4.77 -7.78 -0.71
N LEU A 84 -4.67 -7.06 0.40
CA LEU A 84 -3.44 -6.47 0.91
C LEU A 84 -3.29 -6.85 2.39
N LYS A 85 -2.21 -7.54 2.72
CA LYS A 85 -1.84 -7.83 4.11
C LYS A 85 -0.76 -6.86 4.57
N ILE A 86 -0.99 -6.17 5.68
CA ILE A 86 -0.03 -5.28 6.31
C ILE A 86 0.37 -5.87 7.67
N VAL A 87 1.68 -5.98 7.86
CA VAL A 87 2.32 -6.40 9.11
C VAL A 87 2.90 -5.15 9.77
N GLY A 88 2.51 -4.91 11.03
CA GLY A 88 2.82 -3.70 11.80
C GLY A 88 4.28 -3.64 12.30
N GLU A 89 4.66 -2.49 12.85
CA GLU A 89 6.03 -2.16 13.30
C GLU A 89 6.52 -3.17 14.35
N THR A 90 5.64 -3.58 15.26
CA THR A 90 5.91 -4.59 16.30
C THR A 90 6.38 -5.95 15.77
N THR A 91 6.19 -6.20 14.47
CA THR A 91 6.44 -7.50 13.81
C THR A 91 7.31 -7.41 12.56
N GLY A 92 7.83 -6.22 12.24
CA GLY A 92 8.57 -5.94 11.00
C GLY A 92 7.63 -5.44 9.90
N GLU A 93 7.83 -4.18 9.51
CA GLU A 93 6.95 -3.47 8.57
C GLU A 93 7.03 -4.07 7.17
N LYS A 94 5.94 -4.68 6.72
CA LYS A 94 5.82 -5.17 5.35
C LYS A 94 4.39 -5.18 4.87
N ALA A 95 4.26 -5.06 3.56
CA ALA A 95 3.00 -5.22 2.85
C ALA A 95 3.11 -6.43 1.92
N THR A 96 2.04 -7.21 1.82
CA THR A 96 1.93 -8.31 0.87
C THR A 96 0.69 -8.09 0.03
N LEU A 97 0.90 -7.82 -1.26
CA LEU A 97 -0.16 -7.84 -2.27
C LEU A 97 -0.48 -9.30 -2.59
N ILE A 98 -1.76 -9.65 -2.63
CA ILE A 98 -2.22 -11.02 -2.81
C ILE A 98 -3.24 -11.05 -3.95
N SER A 99 -2.93 -11.85 -4.96
CA SER A 99 -3.85 -12.20 -6.03
C SER A 99 -4.41 -13.59 -5.79
N VAL A 100 -5.69 -13.79 -6.07
CA VAL A 100 -6.39 -15.05 -5.82
C VAL A 100 -7.11 -15.48 -7.09
N ILE A 101 -6.82 -16.69 -7.57
CA ILE A 101 -7.49 -17.34 -8.72
C ILE A 101 -7.81 -18.76 -8.29
N ASP A 102 -9.07 -19.17 -8.40
CA ASP A 102 -9.52 -20.54 -8.05
C ASP A 102 -9.00 -21.01 -6.67
N ASP A 103 -9.11 -20.14 -5.67
CA ASP A 103 -8.59 -20.33 -4.29
C ASP A 103 -7.06 -20.47 -4.14
N VAL A 104 -6.30 -20.29 -5.22
CA VAL A 104 -4.83 -20.27 -5.21
C VAL A 104 -4.33 -18.84 -5.02
N GLU A 105 -3.61 -18.61 -3.92
CA GLU A 105 -3.00 -17.30 -3.63
C GLU A 105 -1.61 -17.20 -4.25
N LYS A 106 -1.37 -16.10 -4.98
CA LYS A 106 -0.03 -15.66 -5.37
C LYS A 106 0.28 -14.34 -4.67
N THR A 107 1.48 -14.26 -4.11
CA THR A 107 1.86 -13.15 -3.23
C THR A 107 3.04 -12.35 -3.78
N PHE A 108 3.02 -11.07 -3.47
CA PHE A 108 4.11 -10.15 -3.73
C PHE A 108 4.38 -9.33 -2.47
N GLU A 109 5.46 -9.68 -1.79
CA GLU A 109 5.92 -8.97 -0.61
C GLU A 109 6.73 -7.73 -1.01
N VAL A 110 6.42 -6.60 -0.39
CA VAL A 110 7.08 -5.32 -0.60
C VAL A 110 7.40 -4.68 0.74
N ALA A 111 8.48 -3.91 0.78
CA ALA A 111 8.85 -3.17 1.98
C ALA A 111 7.83 -2.04 2.20
N LEU A 112 7.39 -1.89 3.45
CA LEU A 112 6.50 -0.83 3.89
C LEU A 112 7.26 0.00 4.91
N LYS A 113 7.29 1.32 4.73
CA LYS A 113 7.82 2.25 5.73
C LYS A 113 7.10 3.57 5.67
N ASP A 114 6.56 4.05 6.79
CA ASP A 114 5.84 5.32 6.87
C ASP A 114 4.74 5.47 5.78
N GLY A 115 4.08 4.36 5.43
CA GLY A 115 3.04 4.33 4.40
C GLY A 115 3.54 4.24 2.98
N LYS A 116 4.86 4.22 2.77
CA LYS A 116 5.46 4.11 1.45
C LYS A 116 5.81 2.66 1.15
N LEU A 117 5.46 2.21 -0.04
CA LEU A 117 5.78 0.90 -0.56
C LEU A 117 7.05 0.98 -1.42
N SER A 118 7.96 0.03 -1.22
CA SER A 118 9.18 -0.06 -2.04
C SER A 118 9.53 -1.50 -2.42
N VAL A 119 10.13 -1.64 -3.60
CA VAL A 119 10.63 -2.90 -4.17
C VAL A 119 12.10 -2.69 -4.51
N HIS A 120 13.00 -3.51 -3.95
CA HIS A 120 14.45 -3.34 -4.13
C HIS A 120 14.94 -1.90 -3.85
N ASN A 121 14.40 -1.26 -2.81
CA ASN A 121 14.65 0.16 -2.43
C ASN A 121 14.12 1.22 -3.41
N PHE A 122 13.38 0.82 -4.45
CA PHE A 122 12.69 1.77 -5.32
C PHE A 122 11.29 2.05 -4.77
N PRO A 123 10.96 3.32 -4.44
CA PRO A 123 9.60 3.67 -4.09
C PRO A 123 8.71 3.49 -5.31
N PHE A 124 7.59 2.80 -5.12
CA PHE A 124 6.66 2.52 -6.23
C PHE A 124 5.19 2.67 -5.83
N GLY A 125 4.91 3.04 -4.57
CA GLY A 125 3.55 3.24 -4.12
C GLY A 125 3.43 3.69 -2.67
N SER A 126 2.19 3.77 -2.20
CA SER A 126 1.85 4.09 -0.83
C SER A 126 0.53 3.45 -0.41
N VAL A 127 0.34 3.38 0.90
CA VAL A 127 -0.89 2.99 1.55
C VAL A 127 -1.25 4.03 2.59
N ALA A 128 -2.52 4.38 2.67
CA ALA A 128 -3.02 5.34 3.65
C ALA A 128 -4.40 4.91 4.14
N ARG A 129 -4.77 5.41 5.32
CA ARG A 129 -6.16 5.34 5.78
C ARG A 129 -6.88 6.63 5.39
N LYS A 130 -7.97 6.52 4.65
CA LYS A 130 -8.83 7.66 4.30
C LYS A 130 -10.29 7.26 4.43
N ASP A 131 -11.08 8.07 5.14
CA ASP A 131 -12.53 7.85 5.31
C ASP A 131 -12.88 6.45 5.84
N GLY A 132 -12.04 5.92 6.74
CA GLY A 132 -12.21 4.59 7.33
C GLY A 132 -11.73 3.42 6.46
N GLN A 133 -11.47 3.65 5.17
CA GLN A 133 -10.97 2.67 4.20
C GLN A 133 -9.45 2.74 4.05
N LEU A 134 -8.86 1.65 3.57
CA LEU A 134 -7.51 1.66 3.04
C LEU A 134 -7.51 2.24 1.63
N LYS A 135 -6.55 3.09 1.32
CA LYS A 135 -6.22 3.56 -0.03
C LYS A 135 -4.88 2.96 -0.39
N LEU A 136 -4.82 2.22 -1.50
CA LEU A 136 -3.60 1.77 -2.12
C LEU A 136 -3.37 2.61 -3.37
N GLU A 137 -2.16 3.15 -3.50
CA GLU A 137 -1.71 3.84 -4.71
C GLU A 137 -0.36 3.26 -5.11
N ILE A 138 -0.23 2.79 -6.34
CA ILE A 138 1.03 2.38 -6.96
C ILE A 138 1.27 3.35 -8.11
N ASP A 139 2.42 4.00 -8.10
CA ASP A 139 2.84 4.98 -9.10
C ASP A 139 4.23 4.58 -9.59
N VAL A 140 4.25 3.81 -10.68
CA VAL A 140 5.49 3.38 -11.33
C VAL A 140 5.78 4.41 -12.42
N THR A 141 6.60 5.39 -12.05
CA THR A 141 6.96 6.48 -12.94
C THR A 141 7.75 5.97 -14.14
N ASN A 142 7.62 6.67 -15.26
CA ASN A 142 8.38 6.39 -16.46
C ASN A 142 9.90 6.42 -16.20
N ASP A 143 10.36 7.34 -15.36
CA ASP A 143 11.75 7.43 -14.91
C ASP A 143 12.21 6.18 -14.17
N LEU A 144 11.32 5.57 -13.37
CA LEU A 144 11.59 4.30 -12.71
C LEU A 144 11.62 3.16 -13.74
N LEU A 145 10.66 3.10 -14.66
CA LEU A 145 10.64 2.10 -15.74
C LEU A 145 11.94 2.12 -16.54
N LYS A 146 12.40 3.30 -16.97
CA LYS A 146 13.65 3.46 -17.75
C LYS A 146 14.91 3.00 -17.01
N LYS A 147 14.87 2.92 -15.68
CA LYS A 147 15.99 2.44 -14.84
C LYS A 147 15.94 0.93 -14.57
N MET A 148 14.84 0.26 -14.94
CA MET A 148 14.69 -1.17 -14.69
C MET A 148 15.61 -2.00 -15.59
N PRO A 149 16.14 -3.14 -15.10
CA PRO A 149 16.87 -4.07 -15.93
C PRO A 149 16.02 -4.56 -17.11
N ALA A 150 16.64 -4.76 -18.28
CA ALA A 150 15.95 -5.22 -19.49
C ALA A 150 15.15 -6.53 -19.29
N THR A 151 15.58 -7.38 -18.35
CA THR A 151 14.89 -8.62 -17.96
C THR A 151 13.48 -8.37 -17.43
N HIS A 152 13.16 -7.16 -16.97
CA HIS A 152 11.82 -6.80 -16.52
C HIS A 152 10.83 -6.63 -17.68
N PHE A 153 11.33 -6.38 -18.89
CA PHE A 153 10.58 -6.20 -20.13
C PHE A 153 10.59 -7.45 -21.02
N GLY A 154 10.56 -8.64 -20.42
CA GLY A 154 10.61 -9.91 -21.17
C GLY A 154 9.53 -10.03 -22.25
N ASN A 155 9.64 -11.04 -23.11
CA ASN A 155 8.76 -11.25 -24.28
C ASN A 155 7.34 -11.75 -23.93
N SER A 156 6.78 -11.36 -22.78
CA SER A 156 5.37 -11.56 -22.44
C SER A 156 4.57 -10.31 -22.76
N GLU A 157 3.25 -10.43 -22.90
CA GLU A 157 2.37 -9.26 -23.08
C GLU A 157 2.55 -8.22 -21.97
N ALA A 158 2.77 -8.66 -20.73
CA ALA A 158 3.05 -7.78 -19.61
C ALA A 158 4.37 -7.01 -19.77
N GLY A 159 5.42 -7.67 -20.28
CA GLY A 159 6.70 -7.03 -20.57
C GLY A 159 6.61 -6.08 -21.77
N ILE A 160 5.86 -6.46 -22.81
CA ILE A 160 5.55 -5.60 -23.97
C ILE A 160 4.85 -4.32 -23.52
N ILE A 161 3.81 -4.44 -22.68
CA ILE A 161 3.06 -3.30 -22.14
C ILE A 161 3.97 -2.42 -21.28
N LEU A 162 4.77 -2.99 -20.36
CA LEU A 162 5.72 -2.22 -19.56
C LEU A 162 6.73 -1.46 -20.42
N LYS A 163 7.25 -2.11 -21.46
CA LYS A 163 8.20 -1.48 -22.38
C LYS A 163 7.52 -0.36 -23.15
N ALA A 164 6.30 -0.57 -23.62
CA ALA A 164 5.54 0.44 -24.34
C ALA A 164 5.23 1.65 -23.46
N LEU A 165 4.89 1.45 -22.18
CA LEU A 165 4.75 2.56 -21.22
C LEU A 165 6.06 3.36 -21.10
N ALA A 166 7.21 2.66 -21.00
CA ALA A 166 8.52 3.27 -20.95
C ALA A 166 8.82 4.10 -22.22
N ASP A 167 8.62 3.50 -23.40
CA ASP A 167 8.91 4.09 -24.71
C ASP A 167 7.99 5.27 -25.04
N GLN A 168 6.72 5.20 -24.67
CA GLN A 168 5.70 6.24 -24.92
C GLN A 168 5.71 7.35 -23.87
N ASN A 169 6.66 7.32 -22.94
CA ASN A 169 6.81 8.30 -21.87
C ASN A 169 5.56 8.40 -20.97
N LEU A 170 4.96 7.25 -20.64
CA LEU A 170 3.79 7.12 -19.78
C LEU A 170 4.18 6.54 -18.41
N ASP A 171 3.48 6.98 -17.38
CA ASP A 171 3.52 6.38 -16.05
C ASP A 171 2.47 5.26 -15.95
N LEU A 172 2.74 4.26 -15.11
CA LEU A 172 1.73 3.29 -14.70
C LEU A 172 1.19 3.66 -13.32
N LYS A 173 -0.11 3.93 -13.25
CA LYS A 173 -0.81 4.22 -12.00
C LYS A 173 -1.85 3.17 -11.72
N ILE A 174 -1.84 2.65 -10.50
CA ILE A 174 -2.83 1.68 -10.02
C ILE A 174 -3.37 2.19 -8.69
N THR A 175 -4.68 2.29 -8.56
CA THR A 175 -5.34 2.67 -7.30
C THR A 175 -6.34 1.61 -6.90
N ALA A 176 -6.48 1.38 -5.60
CA ALA A 176 -7.52 0.52 -5.05
C ALA A 176 -7.99 1.05 -3.69
N THR A 177 -9.21 0.71 -3.31
CA THR A 177 -9.70 0.90 -1.94
C THR A 177 -9.75 -0.44 -1.21
N GLY A 178 -9.65 -0.42 0.11
CA GLY A 178 -9.67 -1.64 0.91
C GLY A 178 -10.61 -1.54 2.11
N THR A 179 -11.31 -2.64 2.38
CA THR A 179 -12.10 -2.83 3.61
C THR A 179 -11.57 -4.03 4.39
N LYS A 180 -11.79 -4.04 5.71
CA LYS A 180 -11.49 -5.21 6.54
C LYS A 180 -12.63 -6.23 6.48
#